data_AF-A0A9E0XFJ1-F1
#
_entry.id   AF-A0A9E0XFJ1-F1
#
_cell.length_a   1.000
_cell.length_b   1.000
_cell.length_c   1.000
_cell.angle_alpha   90.00
_cell.angle_beta   90.00
_cell.angle_gamma   90.00
#
_symmetry.space_group_name_H-M   'P 1'
#
loop_
_entity.id
_entity.type
_entity.pdbx_description
1 polymer ?
#
loop_
_entity_poly.entity_id
_entity_poly.type
_entity_poly.pdbx_seq_one_letter_code
_entity_poly.pdbx_strand_id
1 'polypeptide(L)'
;MNAIDKGPYAFMDHIYVDSQDRDLNKGFFRIRTYQMTQWDQKRMQVVHKISGFQMECDTWEEALRPIFSQYEKKFSFARQGREYFLGEIRIYVEEIEGMPASIEIIAGNNEEIFDLFKKLGTKEIIKRSVPQYLESSGAFK
;
A
#
# COMPACT_ATOMS: atom_id res chain seq x y z
N MET A 1 9.31 21.41 14.42
CA MET A 1 10.03 20.51 13.49
C MET A 1 9.41 20.69 12.12
N ASN A 2 10.24 20.84 11.09
CA ASN A 2 9.75 20.97 9.71
C ASN A 2 9.78 19.60 9.05
N ALA A 3 8.74 19.27 8.29
CA ALA A 3 8.72 18.05 7.48
C ALA A 3 9.64 18.23 6.27
N ILE A 4 10.39 17.17 5.93
CA ILE A 4 11.29 17.12 4.77
C ILE A 4 10.60 16.38 3.64
N ASP A 5 10.39 17.06 2.51
CA ASP A 5 9.85 16.47 1.28
C ASP A 5 10.85 15.47 0.68
N LYS A 6 10.40 14.24 0.43
CA LYS A 6 11.17 13.16 -0.22
C LYS A 6 10.81 12.98 -1.69
N GLY A 7 9.84 13.74 -2.19
CA GLY A 7 9.44 13.74 -3.59
C GLY A 7 8.17 12.92 -3.87
N PRO A 8 7.74 12.94 -5.14
CA PRO A 8 6.54 12.25 -5.56
C PRO A 8 6.79 10.76 -5.80
N TYR A 9 5.73 9.96 -5.70
CA TYR A 9 5.70 8.57 -6.13
C TYR A 9 4.40 8.25 -6.88
N ALA A 10 4.46 7.23 -7.73
CA ALA A 10 3.31 6.66 -8.40
C ALA A 10 3.56 5.17 -8.69
N PHE A 11 2.56 4.33 -8.42
CA PHE A 11 2.60 2.90 -8.69
C PHE A 11 1.20 2.30 -8.87
N MET A 12 1.15 1.12 -9.46
CA MET A 12 -0.06 0.31 -9.58
C MET A 12 0.07 -0.92 -8.68
N ASP A 13 -0.91 -1.14 -7.81
CA ASP A 13 -0.98 -2.33 -6.96
C ASP A 13 -1.92 -3.36 -7.60
N HIS A 14 -1.42 -4.58 -7.83
CA HIS A 14 -2.17 -5.72 -8.35
C HIS A 14 -2.41 -6.73 -7.23
N ILE A 15 -3.66 -6.99 -6.91
CA ILE A 15 -4.06 -7.81 -5.76
C ILE A 15 -4.44 -9.20 -6.22
N TYR A 16 -3.84 -10.21 -5.58
CA TYR A 16 -4.10 -11.62 -5.81
C TYR A 16 -4.57 -12.27 -4.51
N VAL A 17 -5.71 -12.93 -4.54
CA VAL A 17 -6.34 -13.54 -3.37
C VAL A 17 -6.41 -15.04 -3.50
N ASP A 18 -6.39 -15.74 -2.37
CA ASP A 18 -6.65 -17.17 -2.36
C ASP A 18 -8.11 -17.41 -2.83
N SER A 19 -8.28 -18.31 -3.79
CA SER A 19 -9.59 -18.70 -4.32
C SER A 19 -10.50 -19.30 -3.25
N GLN A 20 -9.91 -19.90 -2.20
CA GLN A 20 -10.61 -20.53 -1.07
C GLN A 20 -10.89 -19.55 0.08
N ASP A 21 -10.06 -18.52 0.28
CA ASP A 21 -10.26 -17.48 1.31
C ASP A 21 -10.07 -16.08 0.73
N ARG A 22 -11.19 -15.40 0.47
CA ARG A 22 -11.22 -14.11 -0.23
C ARG A 22 -11.11 -12.90 0.69
N ASP A 23 -10.94 -13.10 2.00
CA ASP A 23 -10.82 -12.03 2.99
C ASP A 23 -9.44 -11.34 2.91
N LEU A 24 -9.45 -10.09 2.43
CA LEU A 24 -8.26 -9.28 2.21
C LEU A 24 -7.60 -8.79 3.51
N ASN A 25 -8.18 -9.08 4.68
CA ASN A 25 -7.53 -8.87 5.97
C ASN A 25 -6.74 -10.10 6.44
N LYS A 26 -7.06 -11.30 5.93
CA LYS A 26 -6.39 -12.56 6.32
C LYS A 26 -5.16 -12.90 5.47
N GLY A 27 -5.02 -12.30 4.30
CA GLY A 27 -3.85 -12.50 3.45
C GLY A 27 -4.15 -12.26 1.98
N PHE A 28 -3.14 -11.75 1.28
CA PHE A 28 -3.15 -11.60 -0.17
C PHE A 28 -1.71 -11.41 -0.64
N PHE A 29 -1.47 -11.77 -1.91
CA PHE A 29 -0.29 -11.31 -2.63
C PHE A 29 -0.58 -9.96 -3.27
N ARG A 30 0.39 -9.06 -3.21
CA ARG A 30 0.42 -7.81 -3.94
C ARG A 30 1.64 -7.78 -4.83
N ILE A 31 1.43 -7.54 -6.11
CA ILE A 31 2.49 -7.09 -7.01
C ILE A 31 2.34 -5.59 -7.18
N ARG A 32 3.33 -4.81 -6.76
CA ARG A 32 3.41 -3.38 -7.01
C ARG A 32 4.30 -3.14 -8.22
N THR A 33 3.82 -2.37 -9.19
CA THR A 33 4.62 -1.91 -10.32
C THR A 33 4.89 -0.43 -10.19
N TYR A 34 6.16 -0.05 -10.08
CA TYR A 34 6.56 1.34 -9.88
C TYR A 34 6.59 2.10 -11.21
N GLN A 35 5.90 3.24 -11.24
CA GLN A 35 5.88 4.15 -12.39
C GLN A 35 6.83 5.32 -12.17
N MET A 36 6.86 5.85 -10.94
CA MET A 36 7.71 6.96 -10.53
C MET A 36 8.03 6.83 -9.04
N THR A 37 9.29 7.03 -8.66
CA THR A 37 9.72 7.02 -7.26
C THR A 37 11.13 7.59 -7.13
N GLN A 38 11.49 8.05 -5.93
CA GLN A 38 12.86 8.38 -5.53
C GLN A 38 13.54 7.24 -4.73
N TRP A 39 12.81 6.14 -4.49
CA TRP A 39 13.31 4.98 -3.76
C TRP A 39 14.25 4.16 -4.65
N ASP A 40 15.34 3.68 -4.05
CA ASP A 40 16.23 2.71 -4.70
C ASP A 40 15.59 1.32 -4.63
N GLN A 41 14.99 0.91 -5.75
CA GLN A 41 14.21 -0.33 -5.86
C GLN A 41 14.11 -0.78 -7.31
N LYS A 42 13.80 -2.06 -7.52
CA LYS A 42 13.49 -2.60 -8.86
C LYS A 42 12.14 -2.13 -9.39
N ARG A 43 11.82 -2.49 -10.64
CA ARG A 43 10.57 -2.09 -11.29
C ARG A 43 9.31 -2.63 -10.59
N MET A 44 9.42 -3.77 -9.91
CA MET A 44 8.31 -4.42 -9.24
C MET A 44 8.68 -4.93 -7.86
N GLN A 45 7.70 -4.93 -6.96
CA GLN A 45 7.80 -5.53 -5.63
C GLN A 45 6.64 -6.49 -5.40
N VAL A 46 6.95 -7.71 -4.97
CA VAL A 46 5.96 -8.71 -4.56
C VAL A 46 5.95 -8.79 -3.04
N VAL A 47 4.77 -8.74 -2.43
CA VAL A 47 4.58 -8.88 -0.98
C VAL A 47 3.44 -9.83 -0.70
N HIS A 48 3.61 -10.73 0.27
CA HIS A 48 2.48 -11.43 0.90
C HIS A 48 2.21 -10.81 2.28
N LYS A 49 1.02 -10.22 2.44
CA LYS A 49 0.76 -9.26 3.54
C LYS A 49 0.88 -9.84 4.95
N ILE A 50 0.61 -11.13 5.14
CA ILE A 50 0.62 -11.78 6.47
C ILE A 50 1.88 -12.59 6.74
N SER A 51 2.44 -13.27 5.74
CA SER A 51 3.65 -14.07 5.97
C SER A 51 4.92 -13.23 6.05
N GLY A 52 4.86 -11.96 5.65
CA GLY A 52 6.03 -11.08 5.58
C GLY A 52 6.96 -11.37 4.40
N PHE A 53 6.58 -12.29 3.49
CA PHE A 53 7.34 -12.53 2.26
C PHE A 53 7.40 -11.25 1.43
N GLN A 54 8.61 -10.90 0.99
CA GLN A 54 8.88 -9.76 0.12
C GLN A 54 10.00 -10.09 -0.87
N MET A 55 9.84 -9.71 -2.13
CA MET A 55 10.89 -9.73 -3.13
C MET A 55 10.77 -8.58 -4.11
N GLU A 56 11.88 -8.22 -4.75
CA GLU A 56 11.93 -7.24 -5.82
C GLU A 56 12.40 -7.89 -7.12
N CYS A 57 11.82 -7.47 -8.24
CA CYS A 57 12.09 -8.04 -9.57
C CYS A 57 11.82 -7.02 -10.68
N ASP A 58 12.30 -7.33 -11.88
CA ASP A 58 12.19 -6.42 -13.03
C ASP A 58 11.18 -6.90 -14.08
N THR A 59 10.69 -8.14 -13.93
CA THR A 59 9.85 -8.82 -14.90
C THR A 59 8.59 -9.42 -14.27
N TRP A 60 7.54 -9.56 -15.09
CA TRP A 60 6.29 -10.18 -14.65
C TRP A 60 6.44 -11.68 -14.40
N GLU A 61 7.28 -12.38 -15.19
CA GLU A 61 7.53 -13.80 -14.98
C GLU A 61 8.14 -14.08 -13.60
N GLU A 62 9.08 -13.24 -13.15
CA GLU A 62 9.64 -13.33 -11.80
C GLU A 62 8.62 -12.96 -10.74
N ALA A 63 7.82 -11.91 -10.96
CA ALA A 63 6.84 -11.41 -10.01
C ALA A 63 5.72 -12.44 -9.73
N LEU A 64 5.34 -13.23 -10.73
CA LEU A 64 4.28 -14.23 -10.64
C LEU A 64 4.77 -15.57 -10.06
N ARG A 65 6.08 -15.87 -10.11
CA ARG A 65 6.65 -17.13 -9.62
C ARG A 65 6.24 -17.51 -8.18
N PRO A 66 6.21 -16.60 -7.19
CA PRO A 66 5.78 -16.94 -5.83
C PRO A 66 4.27 -17.04 -5.66
N ILE A 67 3.48 -16.66 -6.68
CA ILE A 67 2.02 -16.68 -6.64
C ILE A 67 1.55 -18.04 -7.14
N PHE A 68 1.19 -18.91 -6.20
CA PHE A 68 0.71 -20.25 -6.49
C PHE A 68 -0.63 -20.25 -7.23
N SER A 69 -0.95 -21.35 -7.90
CA SER A 69 -2.15 -21.47 -8.76
C SER A 69 -3.48 -21.28 -8.04
N GLN A 70 -3.54 -21.43 -6.72
CA GLN A 70 -4.75 -21.14 -5.96
C GLN A 70 -5.04 -19.65 -5.79
N TYR A 71 -4.09 -18.77 -6.10
CA TYR A 71 -4.27 -17.33 -6.03
C TYR A 71 -4.71 -16.77 -7.37
N GLU A 72 -5.78 -15.99 -7.36
CA GLU A 72 -6.36 -15.36 -8.53
C GLU A 72 -6.23 -13.84 -8.44
N LYS A 73 -5.95 -13.19 -9.58
CA LYS A 73 -5.97 -11.73 -9.64
C LYS A 73 -7.39 -11.23 -9.39
N LYS A 74 -7.56 -10.40 -8.36
CA LYS A 74 -8.86 -9.85 -7.94
C LYS A 74 -9.14 -8.50 -8.60
N PHE A 75 -8.23 -7.54 -8.44
CA PHE A 75 -8.33 -6.21 -9.05
C PHE A 75 -6.96 -5.52 -9.05
N SER A 76 -6.90 -4.32 -9.62
CA SER A 76 -5.73 -3.45 -9.58
C SER A 76 -6.18 -2.01 -9.35
N PHE A 77 -5.35 -1.20 -8.70
CA PHE A 77 -5.66 0.19 -8.44
C PHE A 77 -4.39 1.04 -8.41
N ALA A 78 -4.51 2.27 -8.89
CA ALA A 78 -3.42 3.23 -8.88
C ALA A 78 -3.28 3.91 -7.51
N ARG A 79 -2.02 4.20 -7.15
CA ARG A 79 -1.66 5.04 -6.01
C ARG A 79 -0.60 6.03 -6.43
N GLN A 80 -0.80 7.28 -6.05
CA GLN A 80 0.19 8.33 -6.23
C GLN A 80 0.19 9.27 -5.03
N GLY A 81 1.28 9.99 -4.84
CA GLY A 81 1.38 10.89 -3.71
C GLY A 81 2.74 11.52 -3.54
N ARG A 82 2.96 12.08 -2.36
CA ARG A 82 4.24 12.65 -1.93
C ARG A 82 4.59 12.12 -0.55
N GLU A 83 5.86 11.80 -0.38
CA GLU A 83 6.39 11.33 0.89
C GLU A 83 7.08 12.47 1.65
N TYR A 84 6.88 12.51 2.97
CA TYR A 84 7.50 13.46 3.87
C TYR A 84 8.10 12.75 5.08
N PHE A 85 9.25 13.22 5.55
CA PHE A 85 9.86 12.78 6.81
C PHE A 85 9.69 13.83 7.89
N LEU A 86 9.19 13.42 9.06
CA LEU A 86 9.15 14.23 10.27
C LEU A 86 9.96 13.52 11.36
N GLY A 87 11.26 13.79 11.41
CA GLY A 87 12.19 12.94 12.17
C GLY A 87 12.22 11.53 11.55
N GLU A 88 11.94 10.52 12.37
CA GLU A 88 11.83 9.11 11.95
C GLU A 88 10.44 8.73 11.42
N ILE A 89 9.46 9.62 11.53
CA ILE A 89 8.08 9.37 11.06
C ILE A 89 8.02 9.59 9.55
N ARG A 90 7.52 8.59 8.83
CA ARG A 90 7.21 8.68 7.39
C ARG A 90 5.74 8.99 7.21
N ILE A 91 5.45 9.99 6.40
CA ILE A 91 4.09 10.46 6.10
C ILE A 91 3.92 10.39 4.59
N TYR A 92 2.91 9.67 4.14
CA TYR A 92 2.52 9.60 2.74
C TYR A 92 1.20 10.35 2.58
N VAL A 93 1.20 11.40 1.78
CA VAL A 93 -0.04 12.11 1.39
C VAL A 93 -0.44 11.57 0.04
N GLU A 94 -1.57 10.88 -0.02
CA GLU A 94 -1.87 9.95 -1.10
C GLU A 94 -3.23 10.21 -1.75
N GLU A 95 -3.25 10.00 -3.06
CA GLU A 95 -4.44 9.77 -3.84
C GLU A 95 -4.46 8.29 -4.24
N ILE A 96 -5.46 7.57 -3.77
CA ILE A 96 -5.68 6.15 -4.06
C ILE A 96 -6.94 6.06 -4.89
N GLU A 97 -6.86 5.42 -6.05
CA GLU A 97 -8.01 5.20 -6.92
C GLU A 97 -9.15 4.50 -6.14
N GLY A 98 -10.34 5.10 -6.15
CA GLY A 98 -11.50 4.60 -5.42
C GLY A 98 -11.56 4.99 -3.93
N MET A 99 -10.68 5.87 -3.45
CA MET A 99 -10.72 6.41 -2.09
C MET A 99 -10.72 7.95 -2.08
N PRO A 100 -11.28 8.59 -1.03
CA PRO A 100 -10.97 9.98 -0.71
C PRO A 100 -9.46 10.16 -0.46
N ALA A 101 -8.98 11.40 -0.61
CA ALA A 101 -7.60 11.75 -0.26
C ALA A 101 -7.25 11.28 1.16
N SER A 102 -6.12 10.61 1.30
CA SER A 102 -5.74 9.92 2.54
C SER A 102 -4.29 10.21 2.92
N ILE A 103 -3.98 9.93 4.19
CA ILE A 103 -2.61 9.99 4.70
C ILE A 103 -2.29 8.64 5.33
N GLU A 104 -1.15 8.04 4.94
CA GLU A 104 -0.55 6.89 5.62
C GLU A 104 0.61 7.38 6.49
N ILE A 105 0.66 6.93 7.75
CA ILE A 105 1.70 7.29 8.71
C ILE A 105 2.40 6.01 9.16
N ILE A 106 3.72 5.99 9.06
CA ILE A 106 4.57 4.92 9.59
C ILE A 106 5.49 5.55 10.63
N ALA A 107 5.41 5.05 11.86
CA ALA A 107 6.21 5.50 13.01
C ALA A 107 6.71 4.31 13.84
N GLY A 108 7.57 4.56 14.82
CA GLY A 108 8.17 3.50 15.64
C GLY A 108 7.18 2.88 16.63
N ASN A 109 6.14 3.62 17.00
CA ASN A 109 5.09 3.15 17.91
C ASN A 109 3.73 3.80 17.61
N ASN A 110 2.67 3.25 18.23
CA ASN A 110 1.30 3.73 18.02
C ASN A 110 1.03 5.12 18.64
N GLU A 111 1.72 5.48 19.72
CA GLU A 111 1.53 6.77 20.39
C GLU A 111 1.89 7.93 19.46
N GLU A 112 3.04 7.82 18.77
CA GLU A 112 3.48 8.78 17.75
C GLU A 112 2.46 8.94 16.61
N ILE A 113 1.86 7.83 16.18
CA ILE A 113 0.84 7.83 15.12
C ILE A 113 -0.42 8.59 15.58
N PHE A 114 -0.94 8.28 16.77
CA PHE A 114 -2.15 8.92 17.28
C PHE A 114 -1.95 10.39 17.61
N ASP A 115 -0.79 10.76 18.14
CA ASP A 115 -0.42 12.16 18.37
C ASP A 115 -0.42 12.96 17.07
N LEU A 116 0.11 12.37 15.99
CA LEU A 116 0.13 13.02 14.68
C LEU A 116 -1.27 13.12 14.08
N PHE A 117 -2.09 12.08 14.16
CA PHE A 117 -3.51 12.15 13.74
C PHE A 117 -4.28 13.25 14.47
N LYS A 118 -4.06 13.42 15.77
CA LYS A 118 -4.69 14.48 16.56
C LYS A 118 -4.23 15.87 16.10
N LYS A 119 -2.93 16.06 15.84
CA LYS A 119 -2.36 17.32 15.35
C LYS A 119 -2.86 17.70 13.96
N LEU A 120 -3.08 16.71 13.09
CA LEU A 120 -3.61 16.90 11.73
C LEU A 120 -5.13 17.10 11.69
N GLY A 121 -5.83 16.92 12.81
CA GLY A 121 -7.29 17.01 12.86
C GLY A 121 -7.98 15.90 12.07
N THR A 122 -7.37 14.71 12.04
CA THR A 122 -7.89 13.54 11.32
C THR A 122 -9.29 13.19 11.84
N LYS A 123 -10.27 13.14 10.93
CA LYS A 123 -11.69 12.85 11.26
C LYS A 123 -12.04 11.37 11.25
N GLU A 124 -11.34 10.61 10.42
CA GLU A 124 -11.60 9.18 10.20
C GLU A 124 -10.27 8.41 10.16
N ILE A 125 -10.23 7.26 10.83
CA ILE A 125 -9.08 6.34 10.80
C ILE A 125 -9.54 5.04 10.16
N ILE A 126 -8.95 4.72 9.01
CA ILE A 126 -9.24 3.48 8.28
C ILE A 126 -8.45 2.33 8.94
N LYS A 127 -9.17 1.37 9.54
CA LYS A 127 -8.56 0.21 10.23
C LYS A 127 -8.34 -1.02 9.36
N ARG A 128 -9.07 -1.10 8.23
CA ARG A 128 -8.98 -2.20 7.26
C ARG A 128 -7.86 -1.94 6.25
N SER A 129 -7.36 -2.99 5.60
CA SER A 129 -6.39 -2.83 4.51
C SER A 129 -7.03 -2.00 3.37
N VAL A 130 -6.21 -1.24 2.62
CA VAL A 130 -6.69 -0.49 1.44
C VAL A 130 -7.44 -1.41 0.46
N PRO A 131 -6.91 -2.61 0.07
CA PRO A 131 -7.66 -3.55 -0.75
C PRO A 131 -9.03 -3.91 -0.17
N GLN A 132 -9.14 -4.16 1.14
CA GLN A 132 -10.42 -4.47 1.77
C GLN A 132 -11.38 -3.28 1.76
N TYR A 133 -10.88 -2.06 1.97
CA TYR A 133 -11.67 -0.83 1.87
C TYR A 133 -12.28 -0.71 0.48
N LEU A 134 -11.46 -0.84 -0.56
CA LEU A 134 -11.87 -0.73 -1.95
C LEU A 134 -12.93 -1.76 -2.32
N GLU A 135 -12.71 -3.03 -1.95
CA GLU A 135 -13.69 -4.09 -2.18
C GLU A 135 -15.05 -3.78 -1.53
N SER A 136 -15.04 -3.41 -0.24
CA SER A 136 -16.28 -3.17 0.51
C SER A 136 -17.00 -1.88 0.12
N SER A 137 -16.29 -0.91 -0.44
CA SER A 137 -16.87 0.33 -1.00
C SER A 137 -17.58 0.12 -2.34
N GLY A 138 -17.36 -1.03 -3.00
CA GLY A 138 -17.89 -1.29 -4.33
C GLY A 138 -17.13 -0.60 -5.46
N ALA A 139 -15.93 -0.07 -5.20
CA ALA A 139 -15.09 0.63 -6.18
C ALA A 139 -14.68 -0.27 -7.37
N PHE A 140 -14.70 -1.60 -7.21
CA PHE A 140 -14.26 -2.57 -8.22
C PHE A 140 -15.24 -3.75 -8.37
N LYS A 141 -16.55 -3.48 -8.42
CA LYS A 141 -17.58 -4.48 -8.75
C LYS A 141 -17.70 -4.72 -10.26
#